data_AF-A0A7J2VX84-F1
#
_entry.id   AF-A0A7J2VX84-F1
#
_cell.length_a   1.000
_cell.length_b   1.000
_cell.length_c   1.000
_cell.angle_alpha   90.00
_cell.angle_beta   90.00
_cell.angle_gamma   90.00
#
_symmetry.space_group_name_H-M   'P 1'
#
loop_
_entity.id
_entity.type
_entity.pdbx_description
1 polymer ?
#
loop_
_entity_poly.entity_id
_entity_poly.type
_entity_poly.pdbx_seq_one_letter_code
_entity_poly.pdbx_strand_id
1 'polypeptide(L)'
;MGLKERILNWLREHFAPIEIYKKIESPADTLEVPIDIKRENAELQRELLKARKKIEELEEQVRILKGEKEKEKAEEIMNQAEVFKRMESNQSFKWYVIPEVPLRVTSIWSHREFTDEYGNELPYLVGFKFIQEKEGVYVQPLLSPSPLKFFKKPKVFAMNDAVPLGAFPLIFSDEKEIVSWMKEGRLRINFNENGKFIPPYLVTETSKVVEGEAKRRGKEKS
;
A
#
# COMPACT_ATOMS: atom_id res chain seq x y z
N MET A 1 31.19 -4.33 15.99
CA MET A 1 30.77 -4.77 17.33
C MET A 1 29.29 -5.09 17.28
N GLY A 2 28.92 -6.37 17.45
CA GLY A 2 27.53 -6.83 17.33
C GLY A 2 26.66 -6.41 18.51
N LEU A 3 25.34 -6.38 18.33
CA LEU A 3 24.37 -6.00 19.37
C LEU A 3 24.54 -6.81 20.67
N LYS A 4 24.88 -8.10 20.53
CA LYS A 4 25.15 -9.02 21.65
C LYS A 4 26.37 -8.59 22.48
N GLU A 5 27.42 -8.07 21.84
CA GLU A 5 28.63 -7.58 22.53
C GLU A 5 28.37 -6.27 23.27
N ARG A 6 27.53 -5.38 22.72
CA ARG A 6 27.14 -4.13 23.39
C ARG A 6 26.31 -4.38 24.64
N ILE A 7 25.35 -5.32 24.58
CA ILE A 7 24.53 -5.71 25.73
C ILE A 7 25.39 -6.36 26.83
N LEU A 8 26.32 -7.25 26.45
CA LEU A 8 27.23 -7.89 27.39
C LEU A 8 28.19 -6.89 28.07
N ASN A 9 28.71 -5.91 27.33
CA ASN A 9 29.55 -4.86 27.92
C ASN A 9 28.76 -3.95 28.83
N TRP A 10 27.56 -3.52 28.44
CA TRP A 10 26.72 -2.67 29.27
C TRP A 10 26.32 -3.36 30.58
N LEU A 11 25.99 -4.66 30.53
CA LEU A 11 25.72 -5.45 31.73
C LEU A 11 26.96 -5.60 32.63
N ARG A 12 28.17 -5.71 32.06
CA ARG A 12 29.42 -5.74 32.86
C ARG A 12 29.74 -4.40 33.51
N GLU A 13 29.47 -3.28 32.83
CA GLU A 13 29.72 -1.95 33.36
C GLU A 13 28.71 -1.56 34.46
N HIS A 14 27.44 -1.94 34.30
CA HIS A 14 26.36 -1.51 35.22
C HIS A 14 26.02 -2.55 36.30
N PHE A 15 26.32 -3.83 36.07
CA PHE A 15 26.12 -4.92 37.03
C PHE A 15 27.43 -5.66 37.30
N ALA A 16 28.56 -4.94 37.33
CA ALA A 16 29.76 -5.47 37.96
C ALA A 16 29.36 -5.95 39.36
N PRO A 17 29.53 -7.25 39.69
CA PRO A 17 29.23 -7.71 41.02
C PRO A 17 30.07 -6.87 41.98
N ILE A 18 29.42 -6.23 42.95
CA ILE A 18 30.13 -5.69 44.10
C ILE A 18 30.74 -6.93 44.77
N GLU A 19 31.99 -7.22 44.44
CA GLU A 19 32.77 -8.29 45.05
C GLU A 19 33.04 -7.89 46.50
N ILE A 20 32.11 -8.19 47.40
CA ILE A 20 32.38 -8.21 48.84
C ILE A 20 33.15 -9.51 49.13
N TYR A 21 34.39 -9.59 48.67
CA TYR A 21 35.32 -10.62 49.12
C TYR A 21 35.83 -10.24 50.51
N LYS A 22 35.12 -10.69 51.55
CA LYS A 22 35.76 -10.83 52.85
C LYS A 22 36.65 -12.07 52.77
N LYS A 23 37.96 -11.86 52.65
CA LYS A 23 38.96 -12.94 52.64
C LYS A 23 38.84 -13.70 53.96
N ILE A 24 38.34 -14.94 53.91
CA ILE A 24 38.24 -15.82 55.08
C ILE A 24 39.63 -16.40 55.32
N GLU A 25 40.33 -15.90 56.33
CA GLU A 25 41.72 -16.30 56.63
C GLU A 25 41.82 -17.51 57.57
N SER A 26 40.70 -18.08 58.03
CA SER A 26 40.69 -19.27 58.90
C SER A 26 39.38 -20.07 58.81
N PRO A 27 39.40 -21.42 58.88
CA PRO A 27 38.20 -22.27 58.88
C PRO A 27 37.29 -22.11 60.12
N ALA A 28 37.70 -21.32 61.11
CA ALA A 28 37.00 -21.16 62.39
C ALA A 28 35.87 -20.11 62.39
N ASP A 29 35.74 -19.30 61.34
CA ASP A 29 34.70 -18.26 61.21
C ASP A 29 33.62 -18.66 60.17
N THR A 30 33.06 -19.86 60.29
CA THR A 30 31.77 -20.14 59.63
C THR A 30 30.68 -19.34 60.33
N LEU A 31 30.56 -18.06 59.95
CA LEU A 31 29.37 -17.26 60.20
C LEU A 31 28.17 -18.03 59.65
N GLU A 32 27.36 -18.60 60.55
CA GLU A 32 26.10 -19.23 60.18
C GLU A 32 25.25 -18.18 59.46
N VAL A 33 25.05 -18.37 58.15
CA VAL A 33 24.22 -17.46 57.35
C VAL A 33 22.82 -17.41 57.98
N PRO A 34 22.32 -16.23 58.38
CA PRO A 34 21.01 -16.06 58.99
C PRO A 34 19.90 -16.75 58.18
N ILE A 35 18.94 -17.37 58.88
CA ILE A 35 17.85 -18.15 58.28
C ILE A 35 17.04 -17.29 57.28
N ASP A 36 16.88 -16.00 57.57
CA ASP A 36 16.15 -15.06 56.71
C ASP A 36 16.85 -14.87 55.35
N ILE A 37 18.19 -14.79 55.34
CA ILE A 37 18.99 -14.68 54.10
C ILE A 37 18.94 -15.99 53.31
N LYS A 38 18.90 -17.15 53.98
CA LYS A 38 18.72 -18.45 53.30
C LYS A 38 17.35 -18.55 52.65
N ARG A 39 16.31 -18.04 53.30
CA ARG A 39 14.94 -18.03 52.78
C ARG A 39 14.79 -17.09 51.59
N GLU A 40 15.32 -15.87 51.69
CA GLU A 40 15.32 -14.90 50.60
C GLU A 40 16.08 -15.43 49.39
N ASN A 41 17.25 -16.05 49.58
CA ASN A 41 17.99 -16.71 48.50
C ASN A 41 17.21 -17.86 47.85
N ALA A 42 16.48 -18.66 48.65
CA ALA A 42 15.65 -19.74 48.11
C ALA A 42 14.45 -19.20 47.30
N GLU A 43 13.86 -18.08 47.73
CA GLU A 43 12.79 -17.38 47.01
C GLU A 43 13.32 -16.78 45.70
N LEU A 44 14.46 -16.08 45.74
CA LEU A 44 15.14 -15.55 44.56
C LEU A 44 15.53 -16.66 43.56
N GLN A 45 16.01 -17.81 44.04
CA GLN A 45 16.30 -18.96 43.18
C GLN A 45 15.05 -19.52 42.51
N ARG A 46 13.91 -19.56 43.22
CA ARG A 46 12.63 -19.98 42.63
C ARG A 46 12.13 -19.00 41.58
N GLU A 47 12.26 -17.70 41.83
CA GLU A 47 11.90 -16.66 40.87
C GLU A 47 12.80 -16.70 39.63
N LEU A 48 14.11 -16.89 39.81
CA LEU A 48 15.06 -17.11 38.72
C LEU A 48 14.67 -18.31 37.86
N LEU A 49 14.27 -19.41 38.49
CA LEU A 49 13.89 -20.64 37.78
C LEU A 49 12.57 -20.45 37.01
N LYS A 50 11.61 -19.71 37.58
CA LYS A 50 10.37 -19.32 36.88
C LYS A 50 10.66 -18.39 35.70
N ALA A 51 11.54 -17.40 35.88
CA ALA A 51 11.91 -16.47 34.82
C ALA A 51 12.62 -17.19 33.66
N ARG A 52 13.52 -18.14 33.95
CA ARG A 52 14.19 -18.97 32.93
C ARG A 52 13.19 -19.76 32.08
N LYS A 53 12.24 -20.45 32.72
CA LYS A 53 11.18 -21.16 31.99
C LYS A 53 10.37 -20.23 31.09
N LYS A 54 10.05 -19.03 31.58
CA LYS A 54 9.32 -18.04 30.78
C LYS A 54 10.10 -17.55 29.56
N ILE A 55 11.42 -17.39 29.69
CA ILE A 55 12.30 -17.03 28.58
C ILE A 55 12.29 -18.14 27.52
N GLU A 56 12.44 -19.41 27.92
CA GLU A 56 12.40 -20.55 26.99
C GLU A 56 11.06 -20.63 26.23
N GLU A 57 9.94 -20.42 26.93
CA GLU A 57 8.60 -20.36 26.29
C GLU A 57 8.50 -19.23 25.25
N LEU A 58 9.02 -18.04 25.57
CA LEU A 58 8.98 -16.89 24.67
C LEU A 58 9.91 -17.06 23.47
N GLU A 59 11.08 -17.66 23.66
CA GLU A 59 12.00 -17.98 22.57
C GLU A 59 11.38 -18.97 21.58
N GLU A 60 10.67 -19.99 22.07
CA GLU A 60 9.96 -20.94 21.21
C GLU A 60 8.80 -20.28 20.45
N GLN A 61 8.02 -19.41 21.11
CA GLN A 61 6.97 -18.62 20.45
C GLN A 61 7.53 -17.72 19.34
N VAL A 62 8.66 -17.05 19.59
CA VAL A 62 9.34 -16.23 18.58
C VAL A 62 9.83 -17.08 17.42
N ARG A 63 10.29 -18.31 17.66
CA ARG A 63 10.73 -19.23 16.61
C ARG A 63 9.57 -19.64 15.71
N ILE A 64 8.42 -20.01 16.30
CA ILE A 64 7.20 -20.38 15.57
C ILE A 64 6.73 -19.20 14.71
N LEU A 65 6.58 -18.02 15.30
CA LEU A 65 6.12 -16.81 14.59
C LEU A 65 7.05 -16.41 13.44
N LYS A 66 8.37 -16.59 13.58
CA LYS A 66 9.31 -16.36 12.48
C LYS A 66 9.09 -17.33 11.33
N GLY A 67 8.93 -18.62 11.63
CA GLY A 67 8.68 -19.66 10.62
C GLY A 67 7.37 -19.43 9.86
N GLU A 68 6.30 -19.06 10.57
CA GLU A 68 5.01 -18.71 9.96
C GLU A 68 5.12 -17.49 9.04
N LYS A 69 5.77 -16.42 9.52
CA LYS A 69 5.97 -15.19 8.73
C LYS A 69 6.86 -15.40 7.50
N GLU A 70 7.87 -16.24 7.60
CA GLU A 70 8.72 -16.62 6.46
C GLU A 70 7.94 -17.41 5.42
N LYS A 71 7.05 -18.32 5.86
CA LYS A 71 6.16 -19.08 4.99
C LYS A 71 5.14 -18.18 4.30
N GLU A 72 4.49 -17.26 5.02
CA GLU A 72 3.58 -16.26 4.45
C GLU A 72 4.28 -15.40 3.39
N LYS A 73 5.49 -14.92 3.68
CA LYS A 73 6.29 -14.16 2.71
C LYS A 73 6.67 -14.99 1.48
N ALA A 74 7.02 -16.26 1.66
CA ALA A 74 7.35 -17.15 0.55
C ALA A 74 6.13 -17.39 -0.35
N GLU A 75 4.95 -17.61 0.24
CA GLU A 75 3.69 -17.73 -0.49
C GLU A 75 3.32 -16.44 -1.23
N GLU A 76 3.53 -15.27 -0.61
CA GLU A 76 3.32 -13.97 -1.24
C GLU A 76 4.25 -13.76 -2.44
N ILE A 77 5.55 -14.08 -2.30
CA ILE A 77 6.54 -14.01 -3.38
C ILE A 77 6.18 -14.96 -4.53
N MET A 78 5.75 -16.18 -4.23
CA MET A 78 5.30 -17.13 -5.25
C MET A 78 4.05 -16.63 -5.99
N ASN A 79 3.07 -16.09 -5.26
CA ASN A 79 1.87 -15.49 -5.85
C ASN A 79 2.22 -14.31 -6.76
N GLN A 80 3.14 -13.43 -6.32
CA GLN A 80 3.64 -12.33 -7.15
C GLN A 80 4.36 -12.86 -8.41
N ALA A 81 5.21 -13.87 -8.29
CA ALA A 81 5.92 -14.48 -9.41
C ALA A 81 4.96 -15.12 -10.44
N GLU A 82 3.90 -15.80 -9.98
CA GLU A 82 2.86 -16.31 -10.88
C GLU A 82 2.11 -15.20 -11.60
N VAL A 83 1.81 -14.10 -10.90
CA VAL A 83 1.20 -12.93 -11.50
C VAL A 83 2.11 -12.37 -12.59
N PHE A 84 3.41 -12.20 -12.32
CA PHE A 84 4.39 -11.77 -13.33
C PHE A 84 4.48 -12.70 -14.53
N LYS A 85 4.53 -14.03 -14.32
CA LYS A 85 4.55 -15.02 -15.40
C LYS A 85 3.31 -14.95 -16.29
N ARG A 86 2.13 -14.66 -15.71
CA ARG A 86 0.89 -14.43 -16.46
C ARG A 86 0.88 -13.09 -17.20
N MET A 87 1.59 -12.07 -16.69
CA MET A 87 1.76 -10.79 -17.41
C MET A 87 2.63 -10.99 -18.65
N GLU A 88 3.73 -11.74 -18.50
CA GLU A 88 4.67 -12.05 -19.58
C GLU A 88 3.99 -12.83 -20.73
N SER A 89 3.10 -13.77 -20.41
CA SER A 89 2.39 -14.57 -21.41
C SER A 89 1.23 -13.86 -22.10
N ASN A 90 0.57 -12.89 -21.44
CA ASN A 90 -0.66 -12.27 -21.95
C ASN A 90 -0.45 -10.88 -22.55
N GLN A 91 0.80 -10.36 -22.56
CA GLN A 91 1.15 -8.99 -22.94
C GLN A 91 0.18 -7.95 -22.33
N SER A 92 -0.45 -8.29 -21.21
CA SER A 92 -1.45 -7.45 -20.59
C SER A 92 -1.61 -7.79 -19.12
N PHE A 93 -1.79 -6.76 -18.32
CA PHE A 93 -1.89 -6.83 -16.88
C PHE A 93 -3.10 -6.02 -16.42
N LYS A 94 -3.88 -6.54 -15.49
CA LYS A 94 -4.99 -5.80 -14.87
C LYS A 94 -4.58 -5.41 -13.46
N TRP A 95 -4.53 -4.10 -13.21
CA TRP A 95 -4.40 -3.54 -11.88
C TRP A 95 -5.79 -3.16 -11.36
N TYR A 96 -6.18 -3.73 -10.23
CA TYR A 96 -7.44 -3.41 -9.59
C TYR A 96 -7.23 -2.36 -8.50
N VAL A 97 -8.14 -1.38 -8.44
CA VAL A 97 -8.12 -0.34 -7.41
C VAL A 97 -9.28 -0.61 -6.45
N ILE A 98 -8.95 -0.81 -5.16
CA ILE A 98 -9.94 -0.98 -4.07
C ILE A 98 -9.84 0.27 -3.18
N PRO A 99 -10.48 1.38 -3.57
CA PRO A 99 -10.49 2.61 -2.80
C PRO A 99 -11.38 2.46 -1.56
N GLU A 100 -11.11 3.26 -0.52
CA GLU A 100 -12.00 3.35 0.65
C GLU A 100 -13.43 3.78 0.27
N VAL A 101 -13.53 4.71 -0.69
CA VAL A 101 -14.79 5.19 -1.28
C VAL A 101 -14.88 4.72 -2.73
N PRO A 102 -15.97 4.05 -3.16
CA PRO A 102 -16.16 3.67 -4.54
C PRO A 102 -16.02 4.84 -5.52
N LEU A 103 -15.20 4.65 -6.56
CA LEU A 103 -14.96 5.67 -7.57
C LEU A 103 -16.03 5.60 -8.67
N ARG A 104 -17.00 6.52 -8.62
CA ARG A 104 -17.99 6.70 -9.68
C ARG A 104 -17.43 7.59 -10.79
N VAL A 105 -17.55 7.19 -12.04
CA VAL A 105 -17.02 7.90 -13.20
C VAL A 105 -18.11 8.42 -14.11
N THR A 106 -17.89 9.61 -14.67
CA THR A 106 -18.72 10.20 -15.73
C THR A 106 -17.84 10.67 -16.88
N SER A 107 -18.44 10.69 -18.08
CA SER A 107 -17.80 11.25 -19.27
C SER A 107 -17.68 12.77 -19.15
N ILE A 108 -16.52 13.33 -19.54
CA ILE A 108 -16.38 14.79 -19.69
C ILE A 108 -17.30 15.35 -20.79
N TRP A 109 -17.64 14.54 -21.81
CA TRP A 109 -18.37 15.01 -22.99
C TRP A 109 -19.87 15.09 -22.75
N SER A 110 -20.46 14.03 -22.19
CA SER A 110 -21.91 13.96 -21.98
C SER A 110 -22.33 14.24 -20.54
N HIS A 111 -21.38 14.25 -19.60
CA HIS A 111 -21.64 14.29 -18.16
C HIS A 111 -22.53 13.13 -17.65
N ARG A 112 -22.59 12.03 -18.39
CA ARG A 112 -23.34 10.81 -18.04
C ARG A 112 -22.41 9.66 -17.65
N GLU A 113 -22.99 8.68 -16.99
CA GLU A 113 -22.36 7.38 -16.72
C GLU A 113 -22.24 6.58 -18.02
N PHE A 114 -21.27 5.67 -18.09
CA PHE A 114 -21.07 4.81 -19.27
C PHE A 114 -22.14 3.74 -19.32
N THR A 115 -22.60 3.36 -20.52
CA THR A 115 -23.56 2.26 -20.68
C THR A 115 -22.96 1.12 -21.48
N ASP A 116 -23.23 -0.12 -21.10
CA ASP A 116 -22.86 -1.28 -21.89
C ASP A 116 -23.76 -1.45 -23.13
N GLU A 117 -23.47 -2.46 -23.96
CA GLU A 117 -24.24 -2.82 -25.15
C GLU A 117 -25.70 -3.22 -24.87
N TYR A 118 -26.04 -3.52 -23.62
CA TYR A 118 -27.38 -3.85 -23.16
C TYR A 118 -28.09 -2.67 -22.46
N GLY A 119 -27.44 -1.49 -22.42
CA GLY A 119 -27.96 -0.29 -21.77
C GLY A 119 -27.77 -0.24 -20.25
N ASN A 120 -26.97 -1.13 -19.65
CA ASN A 120 -26.68 -1.07 -18.22
C ASN A 120 -25.61 -0.02 -17.92
N GLU A 121 -25.87 0.82 -16.93
CA GLU A 121 -24.88 1.79 -16.44
C GLU A 121 -23.66 1.08 -15.81
N LEU A 122 -22.47 1.57 -16.15
CA LEU A 122 -21.17 1.13 -15.69
C LEU A 122 -20.46 2.26 -14.92
N PRO A 123 -21.02 2.72 -13.78
CA PRO A 123 -20.50 3.90 -13.11
C PRO A 123 -19.19 3.69 -12.40
N TYR A 124 -18.76 2.46 -12.09
CA TYR A 124 -17.65 2.29 -11.17
C TYR A 124 -16.34 2.02 -11.90
N LEU A 125 -15.33 2.85 -11.65
CA LEU A 125 -13.94 2.54 -12.00
C LEU A 125 -13.39 1.53 -11.00
N VAL A 126 -13.02 0.34 -11.49
CA VAL A 126 -12.51 -0.75 -10.64
C VAL A 126 -11.05 -1.08 -10.89
N GLY A 127 -10.44 -0.50 -11.92
CA GLY A 127 -9.06 -0.76 -12.26
C GLY A 127 -8.63 -0.23 -13.61
N PHE A 128 -7.42 -0.62 -13.99
CA PHE A 128 -6.80 -0.34 -15.27
C PHE A 128 -6.25 -1.63 -15.86
N LYS A 129 -6.37 -1.79 -17.17
CA LYS A 129 -5.68 -2.82 -17.93
C LYS A 129 -4.53 -2.16 -18.68
N PHE A 130 -3.32 -2.63 -18.42
CA PHE A 130 -2.10 -2.30 -19.15
C PHE A 130 -1.94 -3.32 -20.28
N ILE A 131 -1.63 -2.87 -21.48
CA ILE A 131 -1.46 -3.69 -22.68
C ILE A 131 -0.10 -3.33 -23.29
N GLN A 132 0.76 -4.32 -23.44
CA GLN A 132 2.05 -4.21 -24.12
C GLN A 132 1.83 -4.51 -25.61
N GLU A 133 2.02 -3.51 -26.45
CA GLU A 133 2.06 -3.68 -27.91
C GLU A 133 3.48 -3.43 -28.43
N LYS A 134 3.69 -3.61 -29.74
CA LYS A 134 5.00 -3.37 -30.38
C LYS A 134 5.45 -1.92 -30.26
N GLU A 135 4.50 -0.99 -30.25
CA GLU A 135 4.73 0.46 -30.25
C GLU A 135 4.90 1.03 -28.83
N GLY A 136 4.49 0.30 -27.79
CA GLY A 136 4.61 0.74 -26.40
C GLY A 136 3.60 0.07 -25.46
N VAL A 137 3.47 0.65 -24.26
CA VAL A 137 2.48 0.25 -23.25
C VAL A 137 1.28 1.19 -23.31
N TYR A 138 0.08 0.62 -23.32
CA TYR A 138 -1.19 1.33 -23.34
C TYR A 138 -2.00 1.00 -22.09
N VAL A 139 -2.87 1.92 -21.69
CA VAL A 139 -3.69 1.86 -20.49
C VAL A 139 -5.15 2.01 -20.86
N GLN A 140 -5.98 1.12 -20.36
CA GLN A 140 -7.39 1.04 -20.64
C GLN A 140 -8.17 1.01 -19.31
N PRO A 141 -9.07 1.96 -19.05
CA PRO A 141 -9.91 1.94 -17.86
C PRO A 141 -10.81 0.70 -17.82
N LEU A 142 -10.99 0.12 -16.63
CA LEU A 142 -11.91 -0.98 -16.37
C LEU A 142 -13.12 -0.49 -15.57
N LEU A 143 -14.30 -0.58 -16.18
CA LEU A 143 -15.56 -0.15 -15.59
C LEU A 143 -16.43 -1.33 -15.16
N SER A 144 -17.34 -1.08 -14.23
CA SER A 144 -18.24 -2.09 -13.66
C SER A 144 -19.59 -1.49 -13.26
N PRO A 145 -20.69 -2.26 -13.34
CA PRO A 145 -21.99 -1.84 -12.79
C PRO A 145 -22.00 -1.81 -11.27
N SER A 146 -21.02 -2.44 -10.62
CA SER A 146 -20.91 -2.54 -9.16
C SER A 146 -19.50 -2.21 -8.67
N PRO A 147 -19.36 -1.64 -7.47
CA PRO A 147 -18.06 -1.34 -6.91
C PRO A 147 -17.28 -2.63 -6.63
N LEU A 148 -15.95 -2.54 -6.76
CA LEU A 148 -15.07 -3.67 -6.47
C LEU A 148 -15.12 -4.00 -4.97
N LYS A 149 -15.26 -5.29 -4.63
CA LYS A 149 -15.21 -5.80 -3.26
C LYS A 149 -14.07 -6.81 -3.13
N PHE A 150 -13.41 -6.87 -1.97
CA PHE A 150 -12.23 -7.69 -1.68
C PHE A 150 -12.31 -9.19 -2.07
N PHE A 151 -13.51 -9.74 -2.27
CA PHE A 151 -13.71 -11.19 -2.48
C PHE A 151 -14.46 -11.56 -3.77
N LYS A 152 -14.73 -10.61 -4.67
CA LYS A 152 -15.47 -10.90 -5.92
C LYS A 152 -14.67 -10.46 -7.13
N LYS A 153 -14.52 -11.37 -8.11
CA LYS A 153 -14.08 -11.00 -9.46
C LYS A 153 -15.15 -10.08 -10.07
N PRO A 154 -14.85 -8.82 -10.37
CA PRO A 154 -15.83 -7.90 -10.93
C PRO A 154 -16.20 -8.30 -12.36
N LYS A 155 -17.46 -8.11 -12.75
CA LYS A 155 -17.83 -8.07 -14.18
C LYS A 155 -17.28 -6.76 -14.73
N VAL A 156 -16.13 -6.85 -15.39
CA VAL A 156 -15.41 -5.68 -15.92
C VAL A 156 -15.62 -5.52 -17.41
N PHE A 157 -15.93 -4.30 -17.81
CA PHE A 157 -15.92 -3.86 -19.19
C PHE A 157 -14.70 -2.98 -19.41
N ALA A 158 -13.93 -3.31 -20.43
CA ALA A 158 -12.82 -2.48 -20.86
C ALA A 158 -13.35 -1.50 -21.91
N MET A 159 -12.96 -0.24 -21.82
CA MET A 159 -13.30 0.76 -22.84
C MET A 159 -12.74 0.38 -24.22
N ASN A 160 -13.27 0.89 -25.32
CA ASN A 160 -12.81 0.49 -26.65
C ASN A 160 -11.38 0.97 -26.95
N ASP A 161 -11.03 2.20 -26.57
CA ASP A 161 -9.70 2.75 -26.82
C ASP A 161 -8.78 2.58 -25.61
N ALA A 162 -7.49 2.43 -25.90
CA ALA A 162 -6.42 2.44 -24.91
C ALA A 162 -5.52 3.68 -25.12
N VAL A 163 -5.04 4.27 -24.03
CA VAL A 163 -4.24 5.48 -24.04
C VAL A 163 -2.78 5.12 -23.79
N PRO A 164 -1.81 5.62 -24.56
CA PRO A 164 -0.39 5.38 -24.29
C PRO A 164 -0.04 5.71 -22.83
N LEU A 165 0.81 4.89 -22.18
CA LEU A 165 1.16 5.05 -20.76
C LEU A 165 1.73 6.44 -20.43
N GLY A 166 2.50 7.04 -21.35
CA GLY A 166 3.01 8.40 -21.20
C GLY A 166 1.92 9.49 -21.17
N ALA A 167 0.73 9.20 -21.70
CA ALA A 167 -0.44 10.06 -21.68
C ALA A 167 -1.48 9.63 -20.62
N PHE A 168 -1.14 8.68 -19.74
CA PHE A 168 -2.04 8.18 -18.70
C PHE A 168 -2.69 9.30 -17.85
N PRO A 169 -1.97 10.35 -17.40
CA PRO A 169 -2.59 11.44 -16.66
C PRO A 169 -3.74 12.14 -17.40
N LEU A 170 -3.68 12.18 -18.74
CA LEU A 170 -4.69 12.80 -19.60
C LEU A 170 -6.02 12.02 -19.66
N ILE A 171 -6.07 10.80 -19.11
CA ILE A 171 -7.32 10.06 -18.90
C ILE A 171 -8.26 10.83 -17.97
N PHE A 172 -7.70 11.60 -17.04
CA PHE A 172 -8.46 12.39 -16.09
C PHE A 172 -8.62 13.83 -16.59
N SER A 173 -9.74 14.44 -16.24
CA SER A 173 -10.08 15.78 -16.73
C SER A 173 -9.22 16.91 -16.14
N ASP A 174 -8.78 16.81 -14.89
CA ASP A 174 -7.78 17.71 -14.30
C ASP A 174 -6.89 16.94 -13.31
N GLU A 175 -5.59 16.87 -13.62
CA GLU A 175 -4.58 16.21 -12.78
C GLU A 175 -4.49 16.78 -11.36
N LYS A 176 -4.73 18.09 -11.20
CA LYS A 176 -4.64 18.78 -9.90
C LYS A 176 -5.81 18.42 -8.98
N GLU A 177 -6.95 18.04 -9.55
CA GLU A 177 -8.17 17.74 -8.80
C GLU A 177 -8.40 16.23 -8.56
N ILE A 178 -7.62 15.34 -9.21
CA ILE A 178 -7.75 13.87 -9.08
C ILE A 178 -7.82 13.44 -7.62
N VAL A 179 -6.94 13.97 -6.75
CA VAL A 179 -6.90 13.56 -5.35
C VAL A 179 -8.18 13.94 -4.60
N SER A 180 -8.74 15.12 -4.86
CA SER A 180 -10.01 15.56 -4.24
C SER A 180 -11.15 14.67 -4.71
N TRP A 181 -11.23 14.48 -6.02
CA TRP A 181 -12.23 13.65 -6.69
C TRP A 181 -12.19 12.19 -6.25
N MET A 182 -11.00 11.63 -6.04
CA MET A 182 -10.84 10.29 -5.50
C MET A 182 -11.37 10.16 -4.06
N LYS A 183 -11.12 11.17 -3.21
CA LYS A 183 -11.67 11.20 -1.84
C LYS A 183 -13.19 11.32 -1.84
N GLU A 184 -13.74 12.08 -2.78
CA GLU A 184 -15.18 12.28 -2.95
C GLU A 184 -15.88 11.10 -3.65
N GLY A 185 -15.12 10.11 -4.15
CA GLY A 185 -15.67 8.97 -4.87
C GLY A 185 -16.26 9.34 -6.24
N ARG A 186 -15.83 10.45 -6.84
CA ARG A 186 -16.37 10.97 -8.11
C ARG A 186 -15.23 11.39 -9.01
N LEU A 187 -15.09 10.74 -10.16
CA LEU A 187 -14.06 11.04 -11.16
C LEU A 187 -14.69 11.43 -12.49
N ARG A 188 -14.09 12.41 -13.16
CA ARG A 188 -14.41 12.74 -14.55
C ARG A 188 -13.28 12.32 -15.45
N ILE A 189 -13.60 11.48 -16.43
CA ILE A 189 -12.63 10.92 -17.37
C ILE A 189 -12.87 11.43 -18.78
N ASN A 190 -11.77 11.55 -19.51
CA ASN A 190 -11.67 12.06 -20.87
C ASN A 190 -11.99 10.96 -21.90
N PHE A 191 -13.13 10.30 -21.71
CA PHE A 191 -13.66 9.32 -22.64
C PHE A 191 -15.11 9.68 -22.98
N ASN A 192 -15.52 9.51 -24.24
CA ASN A 192 -16.92 9.65 -24.61
C ASN A 192 -17.75 8.43 -24.15
N GLU A 193 -19.07 8.49 -24.28
CA GLU A 193 -19.98 7.38 -23.88
C GLU A 193 -19.66 6.04 -24.57
N ASN A 194 -19.02 6.08 -25.74
CA ASN A 194 -18.59 4.90 -26.51
C ASN A 194 -17.21 4.36 -26.06
N GLY A 195 -16.63 4.91 -25.00
CA GLY A 195 -15.31 4.51 -24.51
C GLY A 195 -14.15 4.91 -25.43
N LYS A 196 -14.31 5.94 -26.27
CA LYS A 196 -13.22 6.52 -27.05
C LYS A 196 -12.55 7.66 -26.31
N PHE A 197 -11.22 7.69 -26.33
CA PHE A 197 -10.43 8.71 -25.65
C PHE A 197 -10.58 10.07 -26.36
N ILE A 198 -10.84 11.11 -25.57
CA ILE A 198 -10.86 12.49 -26.04
C ILE A 198 -9.64 13.18 -25.43
N PRO A 199 -8.59 13.51 -26.19
CA PRO A 199 -7.46 14.23 -25.63
C PRO A 199 -7.97 15.55 -25.03
N PRO A 200 -7.47 15.96 -23.85
CA PRO A 200 -7.79 17.28 -23.32
C PRO A 200 -7.38 18.27 -24.39
N TYR A 201 -8.35 19.04 -24.91
CA TYR A 201 -8.05 20.12 -25.82
C TYR A 201 -6.97 20.96 -25.14
N LEU A 202 -5.76 21.02 -25.72
CA LEU A 202 -4.82 22.08 -25.38
C LEU A 202 -5.66 23.33 -25.49
N VAL A 203 -5.90 24.02 -24.36
CA VAL A 203 -6.52 25.34 -24.37
C VAL A 203 -5.50 26.23 -25.06
N THR A 204 -5.42 26.17 -26.39
CA THR A 204 -4.71 27.14 -27.18
C THR A 204 -5.41 28.46 -26.89
N GLU A 205 -4.63 29.47 -26.55
CA GLU A 205 -5.05 30.83 -26.17
C GLU A 205 -5.84 31.58 -27.26
N THR A 206 -6.41 30.90 -28.25
CA THR A 206 -7.22 31.48 -29.33
C THR A 206 -8.58 31.99 -28.86
N SER A 207 -9.08 31.56 -27.70
CA SER A 207 -10.35 32.06 -27.15
C SER A 207 -10.29 33.52 -26.67
N LYS A 208 -9.10 34.10 -26.46
CA LYS A 208 -8.97 35.53 -26.08
C LYS A 208 -8.87 36.48 -27.28
N VAL A 209 -8.56 35.99 -28.47
CA VAL A 209 -8.41 36.84 -29.66
C VAL A 209 -9.76 37.20 -30.26
N VAL A 210 -10.74 36.29 -30.19
CA VAL A 210 -12.08 36.52 -30.78
C VAL A 210 -12.92 37.52 -29.95
N GLU A 211 -12.79 37.54 -28.61
CA GLU A 211 -13.45 38.56 -27.78
C GLU A 211 -12.83 39.96 -27.91
N GLY A 212 -11.53 40.05 -28.20
CA GLY A 212 -10.82 41.31 -28.41
C GLY A 212 -11.18 41.99 -29.73
N GLU A 213 -11.36 41.23 -30.81
CA GLU A 213 -11.76 41.78 -32.11
C GLU A 213 -13.25 42.13 -32.19
N ALA A 214 -14.12 41.36 -31.53
CA ALA A 214 -15.55 41.67 -31.45
C ALA A 214 -15.82 42.98 -30.68
N LYS A 215 -15.07 43.25 -29.60
CA LYS A 215 -15.16 44.52 -28.85
C LYS A 215 -14.58 45.72 -29.59
N ARG A 216 -13.60 45.53 -30.49
CA ARG A 216 -13.08 46.61 -31.34
C ARG A 216 -14.04 46.97 -32.47
N ARG A 217 -14.68 45.99 -33.11
CA ARG A 217 -15.67 46.25 -34.18
C ARG A 217 -17.00 46.83 -33.68
N GLY A 218 -17.36 46.61 -32.41
CA GLY A 218 -18.56 47.20 -31.80
C GLY A 218 -18.42 48.68 -31.41
N LYS A 219 -17.19 49.20 -31.31
CA LYS A 219 -16.93 50.61 -30.90
C LYS A 219 -16.73 51.58 -32.07
N GLU A 220 -16.55 51.08 -33.29
CA GLU A 220 -16.44 51.91 -34.50
C GLU A 220 -17.80 52.13 -35.21
N LYS A 221 -18.91 51.63 -34.64
CA LYS A 221 -20.26 51.79 -35.19
C LYS A 221 -21.27 52.43 -34.22
N SER A 222 -20.79 53.22 -33.25
CA SER A 222 -21.66 54.00 -32.35
C SER A 222 -21.24 55.46 -32.35
#